data_AF-D7GRW9-F1
#
_entry.id   AF-D7GRW9-F1
#
_cell.length_a   1.000
_cell.length_b   1.000
_cell.length_c   1.000
_cell.angle_alpha   90.00
_cell.angle_beta   90.00
_cell.angle_gamma   90.00
#
_symmetry.space_group_name_H-M   'P 1'
#
loop_
_entity.id
_entity.type
_entity.pdbx_description
1 polymer ?
#
loop_
_entity_poly.entity_id
_entity_poly.type
_entity_poly.pdbx_seq_one_letter_code
_entity_poly.pdbx_strand_id
1 'polypeptide(L)'
;MGYNVAIMADSTSRWAEALRELSGRLEEMPAEEGFPAYLASRLSQFYERAGMVQNLNGTEGSVSIIGAVSPQGGDFSEPVTQNTKRFVRCFWGLDKNLAYARHFPAIQWLTSYSEYLTDLSSWYSEHVDKNFVNYRNQLVTILNQESSLMEIVKLIGSDVLPDDQKLVLEIAKVIRLGFLQQNAFHKEDTCVPLKKQFKMMEIILYLYKKSRALVAMGMPVSVLKEEKIFEKIIAIKYDVPNDRLDMFDDYKKQIDDFYNSVIERNA
;
A
#
# COMPACT_ATOMS: atom_id res chain seq x y z
N MET A 1 -27.04 5.35 -19.07
CA MET A 1 -25.95 6.26 -19.48
C MET A 1 -24.63 5.51 -19.66
N GLY A 2 -24.39 4.37 -19.00
CA GLY A 2 -23.20 3.56 -19.25
C GLY A 2 -21.88 4.15 -18.77
N TYR A 3 -21.94 5.04 -17.76
CA TYR A 3 -20.76 5.66 -17.18
C TYR A 3 -20.21 4.84 -16.01
N ASN A 4 -18.93 5.08 -15.71
CA ASN A 4 -18.27 4.62 -14.51
C ASN A 4 -18.30 5.76 -13.48
N VAL A 5 -18.93 5.52 -12.33
CA VAL A 5 -19.20 6.54 -11.30
C VAL A 5 -18.44 6.18 -10.04
N ALA A 6 -17.64 7.12 -9.53
CA ALA A 6 -17.03 7.02 -8.21
C ALA A 6 -17.83 7.85 -7.21
N ILE A 7 -18.27 7.23 -6.11
CA ILE A 7 -18.98 7.90 -5.00
C ILE A 7 -18.06 7.91 -3.79
N MET A 8 -17.72 9.11 -3.30
CA MET A 8 -16.98 9.29 -2.06
C MET A 8 -17.95 9.69 -0.94
N ALA A 9 -18.00 8.91 0.13
CA ALA A 9 -18.84 9.18 1.30
C ALA A 9 -17.96 9.46 2.52
N ASP A 10 -17.74 10.74 2.83
CA ASP A 10 -16.89 11.18 3.94
C ASP A 10 -17.70 12.02 4.96
N SER A 11 -18.13 11.47 6.11
CA SER A 11 -17.90 10.11 6.62
C SER A 11 -19.18 9.32 6.91
N THR A 12 -19.14 8.02 6.67
CA THR A 12 -20.26 7.11 6.94
C THR A 12 -20.51 6.94 8.44
N SER A 13 -19.52 7.24 9.29
CA SER A 13 -19.70 7.31 10.76
C SER A 13 -20.69 8.40 11.16
N ARG A 14 -20.64 9.59 10.53
CA ARG A 14 -21.61 10.67 10.82
C ARG A 14 -23.02 10.30 10.38
N TRP A 15 -23.15 9.56 9.28
CA TRP A 15 -24.42 9.00 8.87
C TRP A 15 -24.98 8.01 9.90
N ALA A 16 -24.12 7.12 10.44
CA ALA A 16 -24.51 6.18 11.49
C ALA A 16 -24.90 6.89 12.81
N GLU A 17 -24.20 7.96 13.20
CA GLU A 17 -24.55 8.77 14.36
C GLU A 17 -25.92 9.44 14.20
N ALA A 18 -26.26 9.91 13.00
CA ALA A 18 -27.59 10.48 12.72
C ALA A 18 -28.70 9.42 12.84
N LEU A 19 -28.45 8.19 12.38
CA LEU A 19 -29.36 7.06 12.60
C LEU A 19 -29.53 6.75 14.09
N ARG A 20 -28.44 6.80 14.86
CA ARG A 20 -28.47 6.62 16.31
C ARG A 20 -29.31 7.68 17.01
N GLU A 21 -29.15 8.95 16.64
CA GLU A 21 -29.92 10.05 17.23
C GLU A 21 -31.42 9.90 16.93
N LEU A 22 -31.77 9.58 15.67
CA LEU A 22 -33.17 9.36 15.29
C LEU A 22 -33.79 8.16 16.01
N SER A 23 -33.07 7.05 16.08
CA SER A 23 -33.49 5.86 16.81
C SER A 23 -33.76 6.17 18.30
N GLY A 24 -32.86 6.94 18.93
CA GLY A 24 -33.05 7.39 20.31
C GLY A 24 -34.28 8.29 20.50
N ARG A 25 -34.57 9.19 19.55
CA ARG A 25 -35.78 10.03 19.58
C ARG A 25 -37.08 9.23 19.37
N LEU A 26 -36.99 8.11 18.67
CA LEU A 26 -38.11 7.17 18.47
C LEU A 26 -38.28 6.19 19.64
N GLU A 27 -37.43 6.29 20.68
CA GLU A 27 -37.40 5.39 21.83
C GLU A 27 -37.24 3.91 21.44
N GLU A 28 -36.54 3.66 20.33
CA GLU A 28 -36.20 2.30 19.91
C GLU A 28 -35.16 1.70 20.88
N MET A 29 -35.23 0.39 21.11
CA MET A 29 -34.24 -0.29 21.95
C MET A 29 -32.87 -0.26 21.26
N PRO A 30 -31.82 0.30 21.91
CA PRO A 30 -30.49 0.32 21.36
C PRO A 30 -29.88 -1.09 21.32
N ALA A 31 -29.02 -1.32 20.33
CA ALA A 31 -28.18 -2.51 20.23
C ALA A 31 -26.74 -2.17 20.68
N GLU A 32 -25.72 -2.66 19.95
CA GLU A 32 -24.31 -2.44 20.26
C GLU A 32 -23.94 -0.94 20.26
N GLU A 33 -23.26 -0.50 21.33
CA GLU A 33 -22.80 0.88 21.55
C GLU A 33 -23.86 1.99 21.32
N GLY A 34 -25.12 1.64 21.55
CA GLY A 34 -26.23 2.58 21.40
C GLY A 34 -26.74 2.74 19.97
N PHE A 35 -26.15 2.07 18.97
CA PHE A 35 -26.66 2.11 17.59
C PHE A 35 -27.94 1.28 17.43
N PRO A 36 -28.81 1.62 16.46
CA PRO A 36 -29.99 0.82 16.16
C PRO A 36 -29.61 -0.57 15.62
N ALA A 37 -30.44 -1.57 15.91
CA ALA A 37 -30.25 -2.95 15.41
C ALA A 37 -30.19 -3.04 13.87
N TYR A 38 -30.77 -2.08 13.14
CA TYR A 38 -30.75 -2.02 11.67
C TYR A 38 -29.54 -1.30 11.07
N LEU A 39 -28.52 -0.91 11.84
CA LEU A 39 -27.32 -0.26 11.30
C LEU A 39 -26.65 -1.13 10.20
N ALA A 40 -26.45 -2.42 10.48
CA ALA A 40 -25.80 -3.34 9.56
C ALA A 40 -26.58 -3.51 8.25
N SER A 41 -27.92 -3.64 8.33
CA SER A 41 -28.76 -3.78 7.14
C SER A 41 -28.79 -2.50 6.29
N ARG A 42 -28.74 -1.31 6.92
CA ARG A 42 -28.63 -0.03 6.20
C ARG A 42 -27.28 0.11 5.49
N LEU A 43 -26.18 -0.25 6.16
CA LEU A 43 -24.85 -0.25 5.54
C LEU A 43 -24.79 -1.23 4.36
N SER A 44 -25.32 -2.45 4.54
CA SER A 44 -25.42 -3.44 3.47
C SER A 44 -26.20 -2.89 2.27
N GLN A 45 -27.40 -2.37 2.48
CA GLN A 45 -28.21 -1.76 1.42
C GLN A 45 -27.48 -0.63 0.67
N PHE A 46 -26.61 0.10 1.34
CA PHE A 46 -25.81 1.16 0.71
C PHE A 46 -24.68 0.57 -0.15
N TYR A 47 -23.87 -0.33 0.40
CA TYR A 47 -22.71 -0.90 -0.31
C TYR A 47 -23.10 -1.88 -1.42
N GLU A 48 -24.19 -2.64 -1.26
CA GLU A 48 -24.73 -3.56 -2.30
C GLU A 48 -25.25 -2.84 -3.54
N ARG A 49 -25.39 -1.50 -3.50
CA ARG A 49 -25.71 -0.69 -4.68
C ARG A 49 -24.48 -0.40 -5.54
N ALA A 50 -23.27 -0.68 -5.04
CA ALA A 50 -22.05 -0.62 -5.81
C ALA A 50 -21.90 -1.86 -6.69
N GLY A 51 -21.15 -1.73 -7.78
CA GLY A 51 -20.83 -2.85 -8.67
C GLY A 51 -20.79 -2.48 -10.13
N MET A 52 -20.32 -3.42 -10.95
CA MET A 52 -20.45 -3.39 -12.41
C MET A 52 -21.81 -3.96 -12.78
N VAL A 53 -22.57 -3.25 -13.61
CA VAL A 53 -23.94 -3.62 -13.97
C VAL A 53 -24.19 -3.47 -15.46
N GLN A 54 -25.02 -4.36 -16.00
CA GLN A 54 -25.63 -4.18 -17.30
C GLN A 54 -26.91 -3.34 -17.14
N ASN A 55 -26.93 -2.17 -17.76
CA ASN A 55 -28.07 -1.26 -17.70
C ASN A 55 -29.23 -1.76 -18.56
N LEU A 56 -30.45 -1.32 -18.23
CA LEU A 56 -31.68 -1.66 -18.96
C LEU A 56 -31.65 -1.27 -20.45
N ASN A 57 -30.83 -0.27 -20.81
CA ASN A 57 -30.65 0.16 -22.20
C ASN A 57 -29.55 -0.62 -22.94
N GLY A 58 -29.05 -1.74 -22.38
CA GLY A 58 -28.02 -2.59 -22.97
C GLY A 58 -26.58 -2.09 -22.81
N THR A 59 -26.36 -0.92 -22.19
CA THR A 59 -25.01 -0.39 -21.91
C THR A 59 -24.43 -0.95 -20.61
N GLU A 60 -23.12 -1.09 -20.49
CA GLU A 60 -22.46 -1.41 -19.22
C GLU A 60 -22.08 -0.14 -18.45
N GLY A 61 -22.13 -0.18 -17.13
CA GLY A 61 -21.65 0.90 -16.27
C GLY A 61 -21.27 0.38 -14.90
N SER A 62 -20.57 1.21 -14.12
CA SER A 62 -20.14 0.82 -12.78
C SER A 62 -20.37 1.92 -11.75
N VAL A 63 -20.58 1.50 -10.51
CA VAL A 63 -20.56 2.37 -9.34
C VAL A 63 -19.53 1.84 -8.36
N SER A 64 -18.48 2.62 -8.10
CA SER A 64 -17.46 2.32 -7.08
C SER A 64 -17.67 3.25 -5.89
N ILE A 65 -17.87 2.68 -4.70
CA ILE A 65 -18.08 3.45 -3.46
C ILE A 65 -16.79 3.43 -2.64
N ILE A 66 -16.35 4.62 -2.23
CA ILE A 66 -15.25 4.84 -1.29
C ILE A 66 -15.84 5.49 -0.04
N GLY A 67 -16.03 4.70 1.01
CA GLY A 67 -16.55 5.18 2.30
C GLY A 67 -15.42 5.48 3.28
N ALA A 68 -15.37 6.69 3.81
CA ALA A 68 -14.51 7.02 4.93
C ALA A 68 -15.25 6.72 6.25
N VAL A 69 -14.60 5.95 7.13
CA VAL A 69 -15.09 5.65 8.48
C VAL A 69 -14.19 6.37 9.47
N SER A 70 -14.77 7.10 10.42
CA SER A 70 -14.07 7.91 11.42
C SER A 70 -14.30 7.33 12.82
N PRO A 71 -13.70 6.17 13.16
CA PRO A 71 -13.86 5.57 14.47
C PRO A 71 -13.31 6.46 15.58
N GLN A 72 -14.00 6.53 16.71
CA GLN A 72 -13.52 7.27 17.87
C GLN A 72 -12.20 6.65 18.37
N GLY A 73 -11.21 7.48 18.66
CA GLY A 73 -9.90 7.00 19.13
C GLY A 73 -9.07 6.24 18.07
N GLY A 74 -9.60 5.97 16.87
CA GLY A 74 -8.97 5.05 15.90
C GLY A 74 -9.24 3.58 16.20
N ASP A 75 -10.26 3.27 16.99
CA ASP A 75 -10.63 1.90 17.32
C ASP A 75 -11.43 1.24 16.20
N PHE A 76 -10.83 0.26 15.52
CA PHE A 76 -11.50 -0.47 14.44
C PHE A 76 -12.49 -1.55 14.93
N SER A 77 -12.65 -1.74 16.24
CA SER A 77 -13.61 -2.66 16.83
C SER A 77 -15.03 -2.09 16.96
N GLU A 78 -15.19 -0.78 16.77
CA GLU A 78 -16.50 -0.12 16.88
C GLU A 78 -17.50 -0.60 15.79
N PRO A 79 -18.82 -0.58 16.08
CA PRO A 79 -19.84 -1.22 15.25
C PRO A 79 -19.90 -0.74 13.80
N VAL A 80 -19.65 0.55 13.52
CA VAL A 80 -19.71 1.09 12.15
C VAL A 80 -18.57 0.50 11.30
N THR A 81 -17.35 0.48 11.83
CA THR A 81 -16.17 -0.11 11.17
C THR A 81 -16.36 -1.61 10.99
N GLN A 82 -16.77 -2.33 12.02
CA GLN A 82 -16.97 -3.79 11.94
C GLN A 82 -18.05 -4.16 10.92
N ASN A 83 -19.21 -3.49 10.96
CA ASN A 83 -20.27 -3.75 9.99
C ASN A 83 -19.87 -3.32 8.57
N THR A 84 -19.13 -2.23 8.40
CA THR A 84 -18.60 -1.83 7.08
C THR A 84 -17.65 -2.87 6.51
N LYS A 85 -16.68 -3.35 7.31
CA LYS A 85 -15.72 -4.39 6.91
C LYS A 85 -16.38 -5.70 6.47
N ARG A 86 -17.58 -6.02 6.97
CA ARG A 86 -18.33 -7.22 6.55
C ARG A 86 -18.85 -7.14 5.11
N PHE A 87 -19.07 -5.93 4.57
CA PHE A 87 -19.67 -5.74 3.25
C PHE A 87 -18.70 -5.19 2.19
N VAL A 88 -17.56 -4.62 2.61
CA VAL A 88 -16.53 -4.15 1.67
C VAL A 88 -15.45 -5.19 1.45
N ARG A 89 -15.00 -5.34 0.22
CA ARG A 89 -13.91 -6.27 -0.17
C ARG A 89 -12.52 -5.62 -0.14
N CYS A 90 -12.43 -4.34 0.22
CA CYS A 90 -11.17 -3.61 0.34
C CYS A 90 -11.22 -2.68 1.54
N PHE A 91 -10.13 -2.65 2.31
CA PHE A 91 -9.98 -1.84 3.50
C PHE A 91 -8.61 -1.16 3.50
N TRP A 92 -8.61 0.17 3.59
CA TRP A 92 -7.41 0.98 3.79
C TRP A 92 -7.39 1.51 5.22
N GLY A 93 -6.64 0.83 6.09
CA GLY A 93 -6.46 1.24 7.48
C GLY A 93 -5.47 2.38 7.57
N LEU A 94 -5.95 3.59 7.89
CA LEU A 94 -5.07 4.73 8.13
C LEU A 94 -4.44 4.64 9.53
N ASP A 95 -3.15 4.96 9.62
CA ASP A 95 -2.35 4.84 10.85
C ASP A 95 -1.80 6.20 11.29
N LYS A 96 -2.04 6.52 12.56
CA LYS A 96 -1.63 7.80 13.16
C LYS A 96 -0.11 7.94 13.25
N ASN A 97 0.61 6.85 13.54
CA ASN A 97 2.07 6.88 13.66
C ASN A 97 2.73 7.15 12.30
N LEU A 98 2.20 6.56 11.22
CA LEU A 98 2.64 6.88 9.86
C LEU A 98 2.41 8.36 9.53
N ALA A 99 1.23 8.89 9.86
CA ALA A 99 0.93 10.31 9.65
C ALA A 99 1.86 11.23 10.47
N TYR A 100 2.13 10.92 11.75
CA TYR A 100 3.07 11.65 12.59
C TYR A 100 4.50 11.62 12.04
N ALA A 101 4.91 10.50 11.43
CA ALA A 101 6.19 10.35 10.75
C ALA A 101 6.23 11.02 9.35
N ARG A 102 5.18 11.75 8.95
CA ARG A 102 5.01 12.37 7.62
C ARG A 102 5.10 11.36 6.48
N HIS A 103 4.72 10.11 6.73
CA HIS A 103 4.56 9.09 5.72
C HIS A 103 3.13 9.19 5.15
N PHE A 104 3.01 9.69 3.93
CA PHE A 104 1.75 9.86 3.22
C PHE A 104 1.76 9.12 1.89
N PRO A 105 0.62 8.54 1.46
CA PRO A 105 -0.62 8.36 2.23
C PRO A 105 -0.39 7.45 3.45
N ALA A 106 -0.96 7.78 4.60
CA ALA A 106 -0.70 7.12 5.88
C ALA A 106 -1.43 5.77 6.02
N ILE A 107 -1.38 4.94 4.98
CA ILE A 107 -2.04 3.64 4.90
C ILE A 107 -1.13 2.58 5.50
N GLN A 108 -1.62 1.88 6.51
CA GLN A 108 -0.91 0.77 7.14
C GLN A 108 -0.95 -0.46 6.24
N TRP A 109 0.20 -0.82 5.67
CA TRP A 109 0.31 -1.89 4.67
C TRP A 109 0.10 -3.30 5.24
N LEU A 110 0.27 -3.49 6.56
CA LEU A 110 0.08 -4.80 7.21
C LEU A 110 -1.37 -5.11 7.57
N THR A 111 -2.16 -4.08 7.90
CA THR A 111 -3.55 -4.24 8.35
C THR A 111 -4.57 -3.98 7.23
N SER A 112 -4.16 -3.28 6.18
CA SER A 112 -4.97 -3.03 4.99
C SER A 112 -5.01 -4.26 4.09
N TYR A 113 -6.13 -4.46 3.39
CA TYR A 113 -6.31 -5.59 2.48
C TYR A 113 -7.18 -5.25 1.28
N SER A 114 -7.07 -6.07 0.25
CA SER A 114 -7.94 -6.05 -0.93
C SER A 114 -8.15 -7.47 -1.41
N GLU A 115 -9.41 -7.91 -1.45
CA GLU A 115 -9.79 -9.23 -1.96
C GLU A 115 -9.87 -9.25 -3.50
N TYR A 116 -9.82 -8.09 -4.15
CA TYR A 116 -9.87 -7.96 -5.60
C TYR A 116 -8.59 -8.42 -6.30
N LEU A 117 -7.50 -8.65 -5.57
CA LEU A 117 -6.21 -9.01 -6.18
C LEU A 117 -6.31 -10.28 -7.02
N THR A 118 -6.99 -11.30 -6.51
CA THR A 118 -7.19 -12.57 -7.24
C THR A 118 -8.00 -12.34 -8.50
N ASP A 119 -9.10 -11.60 -8.39
CA ASP A 119 -10.01 -11.31 -9.51
C ASP A 119 -9.32 -10.49 -10.61
N LEU A 120 -8.43 -9.57 -10.24
CA LEU A 120 -7.72 -8.67 -11.17
C LEU A 120 -6.37 -9.22 -11.67
N SER A 121 -5.92 -10.38 -11.17
CA SER A 121 -4.58 -10.92 -11.48
C SER A 121 -4.36 -11.18 -12.96
N SER A 122 -5.38 -11.68 -13.67
CA SER A 122 -5.34 -11.89 -15.12
C SER A 122 -5.21 -10.56 -15.86
N TRP A 123 -6.01 -9.56 -15.49
CA TRP A 123 -5.99 -8.24 -16.09
C TRP A 123 -4.61 -7.57 -15.95
N TYR A 124 -4.00 -7.61 -14.77
CA TYR A 124 -2.64 -7.08 -14.56
C TYR A 124 -1.60 -7.78 -15.42
N SER A 125 -1.71 -9.10 -15.56
CA SER A 125 -0.77 -9.90 -16.35
C SER A 125 -0.83 -9.55 -17.84
N GLU A 126 -2.02 -9.25 -18.35
CA GLU A 126 -2.25 -8.90 -19.75
C GLU A 126 -1.94 -7.43 -20.06
N HIS A 127 -2.29 -6.51 -19.17
CA HIS A 127 -2.25 -5.06 -19.44
C HIS A 127 -1.01 -4.34 -18.89
N VAL A 128 -0.32 -4.94 -17.91
CA VAL A 128 0.86 -4.34 -17.26
C VAL A 128 2.10 -5.20 -17.52
N ASP A 129 2.21 -6.35 -16.85
CA ASP A 129 3.25 -7.35 -17.05
C ASP A 129 2.88 -8.64 -16.30
N LYS A 130 3.24 -9.80 -16.86
CA LYS A 130 3.03 -11.12 -16.23
C LYS A 130 3.64 -11.26 -14.83
N ASN A 131 4.68 -10.49 -14.52
CA ASN A 131 5.36 -10.54 -13.23
C ASN A 131 4.79 -9.54 -12.21
N PHE A 132 3.80 -8.72 -12.58
CA PHE A 132 3.29 -7.65 -11.72
C PHE A 132 2.86 -8.14 -10.34
N VAL A 133 1.99 -9.16 -10.31
CA VAL A 133 1.48 -9.74 -9.05
C VAL A 133 2.60 -10.38 -8.25
N ASN A 134 3.54 -11.04 -8.92
CA ASN A 134 4.71 -11.67 -8.29
C ASN A 134 5.59 -10.61 -7.58
N TYR A 135 5.95 -9.54 -8.28
CA TYR A 135 6.81 -8.48 -7.74
C TYR A 135 6.14 -7.76 -6.56
N ARG A 136 4.85 -7.45 -6.69
CA ARG A 136 4.05 -6.93 -5.59
C ARG A 136 4.10 -7.84 -4.37
N ASN A 137 3.95 -9.15 -4.55
CA ASN A 137 3.99 -10.10 -3.45
C ASN A 137 5.38 -10.18 -2.79
N GLN A 138 6.46 -10.11 -3.56
CA GLN A 138 7.81 -10.05 -3.00
C GLN A 138 8.03 -8.79 -2.14
N LEU A 139 7.55 -7.63 -2.58
CA LEU A 139 7.59 -6.39 -1.79
C LEU A 139 6.85 -6.54 -0.46
N VAL A 140 5.64 -7.13 -0.49
CA VAL A 140 4.87 -7.39 0.73
C VAL A 140 5.57 -8.38 1.65
N THR A 141 6.23 -9.41 1.11
CA THR A 141 7.05 -10.33 1.91
C THR A 141 8.18 -9.59 2.62
N ILE A 142 8.89 -8.69 1.93
CA ILE A 142 9.97 -7.88 2.52
C ILE A 142 9.43 -6.98 3.65
N LEU A 143 8.26 -6.34 3.46
CA LEU A 143 7.64 -5.50 4.49
C LEU A 143 7.17 -6.31 5.72
N ASN A 144 6.66 -7.52 5.51
CA ASN A 144 6.32 -8.43 6.61
C ASN A 144 7.57 -8.84 7.40
N GLN A 145 8.66 -9.17 6.70
CA GLN A 145 9.94 -9.48 7.33
C GLN A 145 10.49 -8.27 8.10
N GLU A 146 10.40 -7.06 7.55
CA GLU A 146 10.77 -5.83 8.27
C GLU A 146 10.02 -5.71 9.59
N SER A 147 8.70 -5.94 9.60
CA SER A 147 7.89 -5.85 10.82
C SER A 147 8.40 -6.80 11.92
N SER A 148 8.66 -8.08 11.57
CA SER A 148 9.18 -9.06 12.52
C SER A 148 10.60 -8.71 12.99
N LEU A 149 11.45 -8.23 12.09
CA LEU A 149 12.81 -7.81 12.44
C LEU A 149 12.80 -6.58 13.34
N MET A 150 11.90 -5.63 13.12
CA MET A 150 11.77 -4.42 13.94
C MET A 150 11.40 -4.72 15.39
N GLU A 151 10.67 -5.81 15.68
CA GLU A 151 10.43 -6.27 17.05
C GLU A 151 11.72 -6.71 17.74
N ILE A 152 12.57 -7.45 17.02
CA ILE A 152 13.89 -7.88 17.51
C ILE A 152 14.80 -6.66 17.71
N VAL A 153 14.86 -5.76 16.73
CA VAL A 153 15.66 -4.52 16.81
C VAL A 153 15.31 -3.69 18.04
N LYS A 154 14.03 -3.61 18.42
CA LYS A 154 13.61 -2.88 19.63
C LYS A 154 14.16 -3.48 20.93
N LEU A 155 14.49 -4.77 20.95
CA LEU A 155 15.00 -5.48 22.13
C LEU A 155 16.52 -5.43 22.24
N ILE A 156 17.23 -5.66 21.13
CA ILE A 156 18.70 -5.87 21.14
C ILE A 156 19.50 -4.86 20.30
N GLY A 157 18.83 -3.96 19.57
CA GLY A 157 19.45 -3.01 18.66
C GLY A 157 19.72 -3.58 17.26
N SER A 158 19.88 -2.71 16.26
CA SER A 158 20.09 -3.09 14.85
C SER A 158 21.48 -3.66 14.56
N ASP A 159 22.46 -3.36 15.40
CA ASP A 159 23.86 -3.68 15.13
C ASP A 159 24.19 -5.16 15.31
N VAL A 160 23.40 -5.85 16.13
CA VAL A 160 23.55 -7.28 16.44
C VAL A 160 22.97 -8.17 15.34
N LEU A 161 22.15 -7.62 14.44
CA LEU A 161 21.54 -8.40 13.37
C LEU A 161 22.58 -8.86 12.33
N PRO A 162 22.45 -10.07 11.78
CA PRO A 162 23.29 -10.49 10.68
C PRO A 162 22.99 -9.67 9.41
N ASP A 163 23.99 -9.58 8.52
CA ASP A 163 23.98 -8.69 7.37
C ASP A 163 22.83 -8.98 6.38
N ASP A 164 22.39 -10.23 6.28
CA ASP A 164 21.22 -10.59 5.46
C ASP A 164 19.94 -9.92 5.98
N GLN A 165 19.75 -9.86 7.31
CA GLN A 165 18.61 -9.21 7.95
C GLN A 165 18.72 -7.68 7.91
N LYS A 166 19.94 -7.15 8.09
CA LYS A 166 20.21 -5.71 7.89
C LYS A 166 19.86 -5.26 6.47
N LEU A 167 20.17 -6.09 5.47
CA LEU A 167 19.81 -5.80 4.08
C LEU A 167 18.29 -5.76 3.89
N VAL A 168 17.53 -6.68 4.50
CA VAL A 168 16.07 -6.67 4.43
C VAL A 168 15.51 -5.34 4.97
N LEU A 169 16.02 -4.86 6.11
CA LEU A 169 15.60 -3.57 6.68
C LEU A 169 15.91 -2.38 5.74
N GLU A 170 17.06 -2.38 5.08
CA GLU A 170 17.40 -1.31 4.13
C GLU A 170 16.54 -1.34 2.87
N ILE A 171 16.26 -2.52 2.30
CA ILE A 171 15.37 -2.63 1.15
C ILE A 171 13.93 -2.27 1.54
N ALA A 172 13.48 -2.66 2.74
CA ALA A 172 12.17 -2.26 3.23
C ALA A 172 12.05 -0.74 3.39
N LYS A 173 13.12 -0.07 3.86
CA LYS A 173 13.21 1.40 3.87
C LYS A 173 13.10 2.00 2.46
N VAL A 174 13.76 1.40 1.46
CA VAL A 174 13.62 1.81 0.05
C VAL A 174 12.17 1.65 -0.43
N ILE A 175 11.50 0.54 -0.09
CA ILE A 175 10.08 0.34 -0.44
C ILE A 175 9.21 1.40 0.24
N ARG A 176 9.39 1.64 1.54
CA ARG A 176 8.58 2.62 2.30
C ARG A 176 8.72 4.04 1.78
N LEU A 177 9.95 4.49 1.51
CA LEU A 177 10.23 5.87 1.12
C LEU A 177 10.16 6.10 -0.39
N GLY A 178 10.60 5.12 -1.19
CA GLY A 178 10.69 5.22 -2.64
C GLY A 178 9.45 4.74 -3.39
N PHE A 179 8.62 3.88 -2.78
CA PHE A 179 7.44 3.31 -3.44
C PHE A 179 6.12 3.62 -2.72
N LEU A 180 6.03 3.38 -1.40
CA LEU A 180 4.77 3.57 -0.66
C LEU A 180 4.48 5.03 -0.34
N GLN A 181 5.51 5.81 0.02
CA GLN A 181 5.33 7.24 0.26
C GLN A 181 5.12 7.94 -1.08
N GLN A 182 4.02 8.68 -1.19
CA GLN A 182 3.63 9.38 -2.40
C GLN A 182 3.15 10.80 -2.03
N ASN A 183 3.72 11.81 -2.69
CA ASN A 183 3.36 13.19 -2.45
C ASN A 183 2.23 13.64 -3.39
N ALA A 184 1.01 13.75 -2.84
CA ALA A 184 -0.17 14.20 -3.56
C ALA A 184 -0.04 15.61 -4.17
N PHE A 185 0.85 16.46 -3.63
CA PHE A 185 1.08 17.83 -4.10
C PHE A 185 2.23 17.96 -5.12
N HIS A 186 2.95 16.87 -5.40
CA HIS A 186 4.05 16.90 -6.36
C HIS A 186 3.55 16.61 -7.78
N LYS A 187 4.04 17.36 -8.78
CA LYS A 187 3.57 17.28 -10.17
C LYS A 187 3.64 15.87 -10.76
N GLU A 188 4.75 15.17 -10.56
CA GLU A 188 4.98 13.83 -11.14
C GLU A 188 4.54 12.69 -10.21
N ASP A 189 4.57 12.91 -8.90
CA ASP A 189 4.33 11.87 -7.88
C ASP A 189 2.85 11.84 -7.47
N THR A 190 2.04 12.84 -7.83
CA THR A 190 0.60 12.86 -7.52
C THR A 190 -0.18 11.71 -8.16
N CYS A 191 0.20 11.28 -9.36
CA CYS A 191 -0.44 10.18 -10.09
C CYS A 191 0.61 9.41 -10.88
N VAL A 192 0.86 8.15 -10.50
CA VAL A 192 1.89 7.31 -11.12
C VAL A 192 1.23 6.18 -11.92
N PRO A 193 1.46 6.07 -13.24
CA PRO A 193 0.89 5.01 -14.07
C PRO A 193 1.34 3.60 -13.65
N LEU A 194 0.49 2.58 -13.83
CA LEU A 194 0.78 1.19 -13.44
C LEU A 194 2.07 0.65 -14.07
N LYS A 195 2.37 1.02 -15.33
CA LYS A 195 3.62 0.61 -16.00
C LYS A 195 4.86 1.19 -15.31
N LYS A 196 4.80 2.44 -14.84
CA LYS A 196 5.88 3.06 -14.05
C LYS A 196 6.00 2.39 -12.68
N GLN A 197 4.88 2.13 -12.00
CA GLN A 197 4.88 1.39 -10.73
C GLN A 197 5.56 0.02 -10.89
N PHE A 198 5.24 -0.72 -11.96
CA PHE A 198 5.89 -1.99 -12.25
C PHE A 198 7.41 -1.85 -12.41
N LYS A 199 7.87 -0.86 -13.19
CA LYS A 199 9.31 -0.60 -13.38
C LYS A 199 10.02 -0.18 -12.09
N MET A 200 9.36 0.59 -11.22
CA MET A 200 9.88 0.89 -9.89
C MET A 200 10.05 -0.38 -9.05
N MET A 201 9.04 -1.27 -9.03
CA MET A 201 9.15 -2.56 -8.34
C MET A 201 10.29 -3.41 -8.90
N GLU A 202 10.44 -3.46 -10.24
CA GLU A 202 11.51 -4.18 -10.92
C GLU A 202 12.90 -3.70 -10.46
N ILE A 203 13.14 -2.39 -10.43
CA ILE A 203 14.42 -1.82 -10.00
C ILE A 203 14.70 -2.09 -8.52
N ILE A 204 13.70 -1.93 -7.64
CA ILE A 204 13.87 -2.20 -6.20
C ILE A 204 14.24 -3.68 -5.97
N LEU A 205 13.56 -4.61 -6.65
CA LEU A 205 13.85 -6.03 -6.55
C LEU A 205 15.19 -6.40 -7.20
N TYR A 206 15.58 -5.71 -8.28
CA TYR A 206 16.88 -5.91 -8.91
C TYR A 206 18.03 -5.50 -7.98
N LEU A 207 17.91 -4.34 -7.32
CA LEU A 207 18.81 -3.91 -6.26
C LEU A 207 18.89 -4.97 -5.16
N TYR A 208 17.75 -5.42 -4.64
CA TYR A 208 17.73 -6.43 -3.59
C TYR A 208 18.46 -7.71 -4.00
N LYS A 209 18.23 -8.21 -5.21
CA LYS A 209 18.90 -9.41 -5.74
C LYS A 209 20.41 -9.24 -5.80
N LYS A 210 20.90 -8.11 -6.31
CA LYS A 210 22.34 -7.82 -6.45
C LYS A 210 23.00 -7.62 -5.09
N SER A 211 22.40 -6.83 -4.20
CA SER A 211 22.90 -6.64 -2.84
C SER A 211 22.91 -7.94 -2.05
N ARG A 212 21.91 -8.81 -2.20
CA ARG A 212 21.88 -10.11 -1.53
C ARG A 212 23.00 -11.02 -1.99
N ALA A 213 23.36 -10.99 -3.28
CA ALA A 213 24.50 -11.74 -3.79
C ALA A 213 25.82 -11.25 -3.18
N LEU A 214 26.00 -9.94 -2.99
CA LEU A 214 27.18 -9.37 -2.32
C LEU A 214 27.25 -9.78 -0.85
N VAL A 215 26.13 -9.71 -0.12
CA VAL A 215 26.08 -10.16 1.28
C VAL A 215 26.37 -11.66 1.40
N ALA A 216 25.90 -12.47 0.47
CA ALA A 216 26.22 -13.90 0.42
C ALA A 216 27.71 -14.19 0.16
N MET A 217 28.44 -13.26 -0.46
CA MET A 217 29.89 -13.30 -0.62
C MET A 217 30.66 -12.79 0.61
N GLY A 218 29.95 -12.46 1.70
CA GLY A 218 30.54 -11.97 2.95
C GLY A 218 30.71 -10.46 3.05
N MET A 219 30.16 -9.69 2.09
CA MET A 219 30.25 -8.22 2.13
C MET A 219 29.30 -7.65 3.19
N PRO A 220 29.80 -6.86 4.17
CA PRO A 220 28.95 -6.22 5.17
C PRO A 220 28.02 -5.18 4.54
N VAL A 221 26.81 -5.03 5.08
CA VAL A 221 25.83 -4.05 4.58
C VAL A 221 26.31 -2.61 4.79
N SER A 222 27.17 -2.35 5.77
CA SER A 222 27.78 -1.03 5.98
C SER A 222 28.51 -0.54 4.72
N VAL A 223 29.27 -1.41 4.06
CA VAL A 223 30.00 -1.10 2.82
C VAL A 223 29.02 -0.77 1.69
N LEU A 224 27.91 -1.52 1.60
CA LEU A 224 26.88 -1.27 0.59
C LEU A 224 26.21 0.10 0.76
N LYS A 225 26.08 0.61 1.99
CA LYS A 225 25.45 1.91 2.27
C LYS A 225 26.31 3.10 1.83
N GLU A 226 27.63 2.95 1.79
CA GLU A 226 28.55 4.05 1.44
C GLU A 226 28.38 4.54 0.00
N GLU A 227 27.97 3.66 -0.91
CA GLU A 227 27.79 3.95 -2.34
C GLU A 227 26.52 4.76 -2.67
N LYS A 228 25.69 5.09 -1.66
CA LYS A 228 24.45 5.90 -1.79
C LYS A 228 23.43 5.40 -2.81
N ILE A 229 23.57 4.16 -3.31
CA ILE A 229 22.67 3.60 -4.34
C ILE A 229 21.23 3.50 -3.84
N PHE A 230 21.04 3.19 -2.55
CA PHE A 230 19.71 3.10 -1.93
C PHE A 230 18.99 4.45 -1.93
N GLU A 231 19.70 5.56 -1.66
CA GLU A 231 19.14 6.92 -1.67
C GLU A 231 18.74 7.35 -3.08
N LYS A 232 19.58 7.03 -4.08
CA LYS A 232 19.26 7.27 -5.49
C LYS A 232 17.99 6.52 -5.92
N ILE A 233 17.83 5.27 -5.49
CA ILE A 233 16.66 4.46 -5.85
C ILE A 233 15.39 4.97 -5.17
N ILE A 234 15.49 5.52 -3.95
CA ILE A 234 14.37 6.20 -3.30
C ILE A 234 13.89 7.42 -4.12
N ALA A 235 14.81 8.13 -4.79
CA ALA A 235 14.49 9.32 -5.57
C ALA A 235 13.84 9.04 -6.94
N ILE A 236 13.82 7.77 -7.41
CA ILE A 236 13.28 7.38 -8.73
C ILE A 236 11.87 7.92 -9.00
N LYS A 237 11.02 7.97 -7.97
CA LYS A 237 9.65 8.47 -8.11
C LYS A 237 9.58 9.93 -8.58
N TYR A 238 10.60 10.72 -8.24
CA TYR A 238 10.77 12.13 -8.63
C TYR A 238 11.63 12.30 -9.88
N ASP A 239 12.71 11.51 -9.98
CA ASP A 239 13.72 11.67 -11.03
C ASP A 239 13.25 11.16 -12.40
N VAL A 240 12.36 10.17 -12.43
CA VAL A 240 11.83 9.57 -13.66
C VAL A 240 10.43 10.10 -13.93
N PRO A 241 10.22 10.93 -14.97
CA PRO A 241 8.89 11.35 -15.41
C PRO A 241 7.97 10.19 -15.76
N ASN A 242 6.66 10.40 -15.69
CA ASN A 242 5.66 9.35 -15.96
C ASN A 242 5.66 8.83 -17.41
N ASP A 243 6.20 9.59 -18.35
CA ASP A 243 6.28 9.30 -19.79
C ASP A 243 7.64 8.75 -20.25
N ARG A 244 8.68 8.81 -19.41
CA ARG A 244 10.06 8.43 -19.75
C ARG A 244 10.52 7.13 -19.07
N LEU A 245 9.84 6.04 -19.41
CA LEU A 245 10.13 4.71 -18.85
C LEU A 245 11.52 4.16 -19.26
N ASP A 246 12.13 4.71 -20.31
CA ASP A 246 13.48 4.38 -20.76
C ASP A 246 14.56 4.71 -19.71
N MET A 247 14.33 5.73 -18.87
CA MET A 247 15.30 6.15 -17.85
C MET A 247 15.52 5.08 -16.76
N PHE A 248 14.61 4.12 -16.60
CA PHE A 248 14.81 3.00 -15.67
C PHE A 248 15.99 2.10 -16.07
N ASP A 249 16.32 2.01 -17.36
CA ASP A 249 17.45 1.20 -17.82
C ASP A 249 18.79 1.76 -17.32
N ASP A 250 18.90 3.08 -17.15
CA ASP A 250 20.10 3.71 -16.60
C ASP A 250 20.23 3.47 -15.09
N TYR A 251 19.13 3.35 -14.34
CA TYR A 251 19.19 2.90 -12.94
C TYR A 251 19.64 1.45 -12.84
N LYS A 252 19.24 0.60 -13.79
CA LYS A 252 19.69 -0.79 -13.83
C LYS A 252 21.21 -0.88 -14.06
N LYS A 253 21.74 -0.09 -15.00
CA LYS A 253 23.20 0.04 -15.21
C LYS A 253 23.92 0.54 -13.97
N GLN A 254 23.39 1.58 -13.31
CA GLN A 254 23.97 2.09 -12.07
C GLN A 254 24.01 1.04 -10.95
N ILE A 255 23.01 0.16 -10.86
CA ILE A 255 23.02 -0.97 -9.91
C ILE A 255 24.09 -2.00 -10.30
N ASP A 256 24.28 -2.26 -11.59
CA ASP A 256 25.32 -3.16 -12.07
C ASP A 256 26.73 -2.57 -11.82
N ASP A 257 26.92 -1.27 -12.06
CA ASP A 257 28.17 -0.56 -11.77
C ASP A 257 28.47 -0.57 -10.26
N PHE A 258 27.45 -0.33 -9.42
CA PHE A 258 27.55 -0.48 -7.97
C PHE A 258 27.95 -1.90 -7.55
N TYR A 259 27.34 -2.91 -8.18
CA TYR A 259 27.68 -4.30 -7.89
C TYR A 259 29.15 -4.61 -8.24
N ASN A 260 29.60 -4.14 -9.40
CA ASN A 260 30.98 -4.35 -9.85
C ASN A 260 31.98 -3.58 -8.98
N SER A 261 31.70 -2.33 -8.61
CA SER A 261 32.60 -1.51 -7.79
C SER A 261 32.83 -2.11 -6.40
N VAL A 262 31.79 -2.69 -5.79
CA VAL A 262 31.90 -3.36 -4.48
C VAL A 262 32.71 -4.65 -4.59
N ILE A 263 32.60 -5.39 -5.69
CA ILE A 263 33.44 -6.57 -5.94
C ILE A 263 34.89 -6.17 -6.12
N GLU A 264 35.19 -5.18 -6.96
CA GLU A 264 36.56 -4.74 -7.24
C GLU A 264 37.28 -4.22 -6.00
N ARG A 265 36.58 -3.55 -5.08
CA ARG A 265 37.18 -3.07 -3.82
C ARG A 265 37.53 -4.16 -2.82
N ASN A 266 36.94 -5.35 -2.97
CA ASN A 266 37.13 -6.48 -2.05
C ASN A 266 37.80 -7.70 -2.71
N ALA A 267 38.24 -7.56 -3.97
CA ALA A 267 39.10 -8.50 -4.68
C ALA A 267 40.57 -8.18 -4.37
#